data_AF-A0A0A4AD53-F1
#
_entry.id   AF-A0A0A4AD53-F1
#
_cell.length_a   1.000
_cell.length_b   1.000
_cell.length_c   1.000
_cell.angle_alpha   90.00
_cell.angle_beta   90.00
_cell.angle_gamma   90.00
#
_symmetry.space_group_name_H-M   'P 1'
#
loop_
_entity.id
_entity.type
_entity.pdbx_description
1 polymer ?
#
loop_
_entity_poly.entity_id
_entity_poly.type
_entity_poly.pdbx_seq_one_letter_code
_entity_poly.pdbx_strand_id
1 'polypeptide(L)'
;MDYVDLQWKNRIFSEMAVTNMTKIGKVFADLRDQLGIPYLDDYGQRRLLYSIRHSVCSAAMAGWVKNILYLQQTVGHEKSGGITKRYLHTFPLSSVSYVIDGIDWE
;
A
#
# COMPACT_ATOMS: atom_id res chain seq x y z
N MET A 1 -2.86 19.82 32.00
CA MET A 1 -3.78 19.45 30.89
C MET A 1 -3.39 20.08 29.56
N ASP A 2 -2.52 21.09 29.54
CA ASP A 2 -2.14 21.83 28.32
C ASP A 2 -1.34 21.06 27.25
N TYR A 3 -0.71 19.93 27.59
CA TYR A 3 0.11 19.17 26.65
C TYR A 3 -0.71 18.43 25.57
N VAL A 4 -1.94 18.04 25.90
CA VAL A 4 -2.81 17.29 24.98
C VAL A 4 -3.50 18.24 23.97
N ASP A 5 -3.78 19.48 24.36
CA ASP A 5 -4.45 20.46 23.51
C ASP A 5 -3.53 21.08 22.44
N LEU A 6 -2.22 21.19 22.73
CA LEU A 6 -1.20 21.61 21.74
C LEU A 6 -1.03 20.62 20.59
N GLN A 7 -1.47 19.37 20.78
CA GLN A 7 -1.26 18.27 19.83
C GLN A 7 -2.20 18.34 18.61
N TRP A 8 -3.24 19.17 18.63
CA TRP A 8 -4.24 19.28 17.55
C TRP A 8 -3.95 20.42 16.59
N LYS A 9 -3.50 21.59 17.10
CA LYS A 9 -3.21 22.78 16.29
C LYS A 9 -1.98 22.63 15.39
N ASN A 10 -1.05 21.75 15.75
CA ASN A 10 0.20 21.51 15.02
C ASN A 10 0.16 20.27 14.10
N ARG A 11 -1.02 19.69 13.84
CA ARG A 11 -1.13 18.57 12.89
C ARG A 11 -1.14 19.07 11.46
N ILE A 12 -0.39 18.40 10.60
CA ILE A 12 -0.30 18.68 9.16
C ILE A 12 -1.69 18.69 8.51
N PHE A 13 -2.58 17.80 8.96
CA PHE A 13 -3.97 17.74 8.52
C PHE A 13 -4.91 18.09 9.67
N SER A 14 -4.84 19.32 10.19
CA SER A 14 -5.62 19.77 11.35
C SER A 14 -7.14 19.68 11.13
N GLU A 15 -7.65 20.06 9.95
CA GLU A 15 -9.06 19.93 9.58
C GLU A 15 -9.53 18.47 9.51
N MET A 16 -8.63 17.57 9.09
CA MET A 16 -8.91 16.14 9.02
C MET A 16 -8.68 15.41 10.34
N ALA A 17 -7.80 15.91 11.22
CA ALA A 17 -7.55 15.33 12.53
C ALA A 17 -8.75 15.48 13.47
N VAL A 18 -9.57 16.51 13.25
CA VAL A 18 -10.85 16.71 13.94
C VAL A 18 -11.94 15.79 13.36
N THR A 19 -11.78 15.33 12.12
CA THR A 19 -12.81 14.54 11.44
C THR A 19 -12.52 13.05 11.39
N ASN A 20 -13.59 12.30 11.66
CA ASN A 20 -13.65 10.84 11.62
C ASN A 20 -12.96 10.27 10.36
N MET A 21 -12.09 9.27 10.54
CA MET A 21 -11.36 8.53 9.49
C MET A 21 -12.27 8.09 8.32
N THR A 22 -13.55 7.86 8.59
CA THR A 22 -14.60 7.55 7.61
C THR A 22 -14.75 8.63 6.53
N LYS A 23 -14.50 9.91 6.84
CA LYS A 23 -14.57 11.00 5.86
C LYS A 23 -13.48 10.89 4.80
N ILE A 24 -12.24 10.56 5.18
CA ILE A 24 -11.14 10.40 4.22
C ILE A 24 -11.41 9.22 3.29
N GLY A 25 -11.88 8.10 3.86
CA GLY A 25 -12.29 6.94 3.06
C GLY A 25 -13.39 7.27 2.04
N LYS A 26 -14.36 8.11 2.43
CA LYS A 26 -15.39 8.60 1.52
C LYS A 26 -14.84 9.51 0.42
N VAL A 27 -14.03 10.52 0.76
CA VAL A 27 -13.40 11.41 -0.24
C VAL A 27 -12.61 10.61 -1.27
N PHE A 28 -11.86 9.59 -0.80
CA PHE A 28 -11.14 8.69 -1.70
C PHE A 28 -12.08 7.88 -2.61
N ALA A 29 -13.17 7.33 -2.08
CA ALA A 29 -14.14 6.58 -2.87
C ALA A 29 -14.82 7.48 -3.92
N ASP A 30 -15.24 8.69 -3.53
CA ASP A 30 -15.87 9.66 -4.43
C ASP A 30 -14.88 10.06 -5.57
N LEU A 31 -13.60 10.30 -5.24
CA LEU A 31 -12.56 10.57 -6.25
C LEU A 31 -12.32 9.39 -7.20
N ARG A 32 -12.24 8.17 -6.67
CA ARG A 32 -12.10 6.94 -7.49
C ARG A 32 -13.23 6.86 -8.52
N ASP A 33 -14.46 7.08 -8.08
CA ASP A 33 -15.65 6.96 -8.92
C ASP A 33 -15.69 8.08 -9.98
N GLN A 34 -15.31 9.31 -9.62
CA GLN A 34 -15.17 10.44 -10.56
C GLN A 34 -14.15 10.16 -11.67
N LEU A 35 -13.06 9.46 -11.35
CA LEU A 35 -12.03 9.08 -12.32
C LEU A 35 -12.41 7.83 -13.14
N GLY A 36 -13.59 7.26 -12.93
CA GLY A 36 -14.03 6.04 -13.62
C GLY A 36 -13.22 4.80 -13.24
N ILE A 37 -12.52 4.82 -12.10
CA ILE A 37 -11.73 3.68 -11.65
C ILE A 37 -12.68 2.66 -11.02
N PRO A 38 -12.68 1.38 -11.46
CA PRO A 38 -13.57 0.35 -10.92
C PRO A 38 -13.41 0.15 -9.40
N TYR A 39 -14.51 -0.17 -8.72
CA TYR A 39 -14.50 -0.46 -7.29
C TYR A 39 -13.64 -1.68 -6.92
N LEU A 40 -13.65 -2.69 -7.79
CA LEU A 40 -12.92 -3.93 -7.60
C LEU A 40 -11.68 -3.95 -8.50
N ASP A 41 -10.67 -4.71 -8.09
CA ASP A 41 -9.59 -5.10 -8.98
C ASP A 41 -9.89 -6.41 -9.72
N ASP A 42 -8.93 -6.85 -10.53
CA ASP A 42 -9.04 -8.04 -11.38
C ASP A 42 -9.17 -9.35 -10.55
N TYR A 43 -8.94 -9.27 -9.24
CA TYR A 43 -9.07 -10.36 -8.27
C TYR A 43 -10.30 -10.20 -7.36
N GLY A 44 -11.17 -9.22 -7.62
CA GLY A 44 -12.36 -8.95 -6.82
C GLY A 44 -12.07 -8.27 -5.47
N GLN A 45 -10.87 -7.72 -5.26
CA GLN A 45 -10.53 -6.98 -4.06
C GLN A 45 -10.96 -5.52 -4.17
N ARG A 46 -11.39 -4.94 -3.04
CA ARG A 46 -11.88 -3.56 -2.98
C ARG A 46 -10.74 -2.57 -3.13
N ARG A 47 -10.90 -1.57 -4.00
CA ARG A 47 -10.00 -0.41 -4.14
C ARG A 47 -10.40 0.68 -3.14
N LEU A 48 -9.87 0.56 -1.92
CA LEU A 48 -10.06 1.48 -0.79
C LEU A 48 -8.79 2.32 -0.56
N LEU A 49 -8.87 3.29 0.34
CA LEU A 49 -7.70 4.13 0.69
C LEU A 49 -6.47 3.29 1.10
N TYR A 50 -6.69 2.22 1.88
CA TYR A 50 -5.61 1.32 2.29
C TYR A 50 -5.00 0.52 1.13
N SER A 51 -5.73 0.36 0.02
CA SER A 51 -5.21 -0.28 -1.20
C SER A 51 -4.04 0.49 -1.80
N ILE A 52 -3.92 1.81 -1.57
CA ILE A 52 -2.73 2.59 -1.96
C ILE A 52 -1.48 2.03 -1.27
N ARG A 53 -1.56 1.73 0.03
CA ARG A 53 -0.43 1.14 0.76
C ARG A 53 -0.07 -0.24 0.21
N HIS A 54 -1.08 -1.05 -0.15
CA HIS A 54 -0.85 -2.32 -0.81
C HIS A 54 -0.13 -2.15 -2.15
N SER A 55 -0.56 -1.20 -2.99
CA SER A 55 0.09 -0.89 -4.27
C SER A 55 1.55 -0.48 -4.10
N VAL A 56 1.87 0.37 -3.11
CA VAL A 56 3.26 0.75 -2.81
C VAL A 56 4.09 -0.47 -2.39
N CYS A 57 3.56 -1.34 -1.54
CA CYS A 57 4.26 -2.55 -1.11
C CYS A 57 4.51 -3.50 -2.29
N SER A 58 3.50 -3.75 -3.13
CA SER A 58 3.63 -4.61 -4.30
C SER A 58 4.65 -4.06 -5.30
N ALA A 59 4.60 -2.76 -5.61
CA ALA A 59 5.54 -2.13 -6.53
C ALA A 59 6.99 -2.16 -5.99
N ALA A 60 7.17 -1.92 -4.69
CA ALA A 60 8.46 -2.06 -4.03
C ALA A 60 9.00 -3.49 -4.14
N MET A 61 8.15 -4.49 -3.87
CA MET A 61 8.53 -5.91 -3.92
C MET A 61 8.71 -6.44 -5.35
N ALA A 62 8.16 -5.79 -6.37
CA ALA A 62 8.33 -6.14 -7.77
C ALA A 62 9.76 -5.87 -8.32
N GLY A 63 10.67 -5.35 -7.49
CA GLY A 63 12.10 -5.22 -7.80
C GLY A 63 12.69 -3.84 -7.50
N TRP A 64 11.86 -2.84 -7.18
CA TRP A 64 12.36 -1.50 -6.84
C TRP A 64 13.10 -1.47 -5.48
N VAL A 65 12.64 -2.25 -4.50
CA VAL A 65 13.28 -2.37 -3.18
C VAL A 65 13.96 -3.72 -3.06
N LYS A 66 15.29 -3.72 -2.90
CA LYS A 66 16.10 -4.93 -2.76
C LYS A 66 16.13 -5.50 -1.34
N ASN A 67 15.90 -4.65 -0.32
CA ASN A 67 15.94 -5.05 1.08
C ASN A 67 14.55 -4.97 1.72
N ILE A 68 13.97 -6.13 2.01
CA ILE A 68 12.63 -6.26 2.60
C ILE A 68 12.53 -5.61 3.99
N LEU A 69 13.62 -5.54 4.76
CA LEU A 69 13.62 -4.91 6.09
C LEU A 69 13.42 -3.40 6.01
N TYR A 70 13.94 -2.77 4.94
CA TYR A 70 13.72 -1.35 4.70
C TYR A 70 12.26 -1.08 4.35
N LEU A 71 11.68 -1.90 3.48
CA LEU A 71 10.25 -1.80 3.17
C LEU A 71 9.39 -2.00 4.43
N GLN A 72 9.68 -3.03 5.23
CA GLN A 72 8.99 -3.26 6.51
C GLN A 72 9.07 -2.06 7.44
N GLN A 73 10.25 -1.43 7.57
CA GLN A 73 10.44 -0.22 8.38
C GLN A 73 9.62 0.95 7.84
N THR A 74 9.62 1.16 6.52
CA THR A 74 8.88 2.26 5.86
C THR A 74 7.37 2.15 6.06
N VAL A 75 6.81 0.93 5.95
CA VAL A 75 5.36 0.73 6.09
C VAL A 75 4.94 0.40 7.52
N GLY A 76 5.88 0.29 8.46
CA GLY A 76 5.61 -0.04 9.85
C GLY A 76 5.12 -1.47 10.07
N HIS A 77 5.62 -2.43 9.29
CA HIS A 77 5.40 -3.85 9.57
C HIS A 77 6.41 -4.35 10.61
N GLU A 78 5.95 -5.25 11.46
CA GLU A 78 6.82 -6.05 12.30
C GLU A 78 7.81 -6.85 11.44
N LYS A 79 9.08 -6.87 11.85
CA LYS A 79 10.17 -7.52 11.09
C LYS A 79 10.05 -9.04 11.09
N SER A 80 9.58 -9.61 12.21
CA SER A 80 9.33 -11.05 12.43
C SER A 80 8.05 -11.58 11.79
N GLY A 81 7.00 -10.75 11.65
CA GLY A 81 5.62 -11.19 11.41
C GLY A 81 5.24 -11.56 9.98
N GLY A 82 6.18 -11.56 9.02
CA GLY A 82 5.93 -12.02 7.64
C GLY A 82 4.87 -11.26 6.84
N ILE A 83 4.29 -10.15 7.35
CA ILE A 83 3.20 -9.41 6.69
C ILE A 83 3.62 -8.94 5.29
N THR A 84 4.87 -8.48 5.13
CA THR A 84 5.41 -8.08 3.83
C THR A 84 5.61 -9.26 2.86
N LYS A 85 5.72 -10.50 3.35
CA LYS A 85 5.81 -11.68 2.47
C LYS A 85 4.53 -11.89 1.65
N ARG A 86 3.38 -11.36 2.09
CA ARG A 86 2.12 -11.42 1.33
C ARG A 86 2.17 -10.70 -0.02
N TYR A 87 3.17 -9.84 -0.25
CA TYR A 87 3.37 -9.17 -1.53
C TYR A 87 4.33 -9.93 -2.47
N LEU A 88 4.85 -11.10 -2.05
CA LEU A 88 5.70 -11.97 -2.87
C LEU A 88 4.90 -12.92 -3.77
N HIS A 89 3.56 -12.86 -3.77
CA HIS A 89 2.73 -13.80 -4.50
C HIS A 89 2.55 -13.44 -5.99
N THR A 90 2.90 -12.22 -6.38
CA THR A 90 2.68 -11.73 -7.75
C THR A 90 3.84 -10.85 -8.18
N PHE A 91 4.55 -11.27 -9.22
CA PHE A 91 5.59 -10.50 -9.88
C PHE A 91 5.16 -10.20 -11.32
N PRO A 92 5.54 -9.03 -11.89
CA PRO A 92 5.40 -8.82 -13.32
C PRO A 92 6.10 -9.94 -14.08
N LEU A 93 5.47 -10.47 -15.14
CA LEU A 93 6.06 -11.54 -15.95
C LEU A 93 7.45 -11.14 -16.46
N SER A 94 7.65 -9.89 -16.87
CA SER A 94 8.96 -9.36 -17.27
C SER A 94 10.04 -9.55 -16.19
N SER A 95 9.69 -9.41 -14.90
CA SER A 95 10.64 -9.58 -13.79
C SER A 95 11.03 -11.04 -13.54
N VAL A 96 10.23 -12.01 -13.97
CA VAL A 96 10.47 -13.46 -13.74
C VAL A 96 10.71 -14.26 -15.02
N SER A 97 10.49 -13.67 -16.18
CA SER A 97 10.61 -14.32 -17.50
C SER A 97 11.96 -15.00 -17.71
N TYR A 98 13.04 -14.36 -17.26
CA TYR A 98 14.40 -14.92 -17.33
C TYR A 98 14.55 -16.30 -16.68
N VAL A 99 13.70 -16.63 -15.70
CA VAL A 99 13.70 -17.95 -15.05
C VAL A 99 13.23 -19.00 -16.03
N ILE A 100 12.17 -18.71 -16.78
CA ILE A 100 11.61 -19.62 -17.80
C ILE A 100 12.58 -19.73 -18.98
N ASP A 101 13.11 -18.60 -19.43
CA ASP A 101 14.04 -18.54 -20.56
C ASP A 101 15.39 -19.23 -20.24
N GLY A 102 15.74 -19.33 -18.96
CA GLY A 102 16.97 -19.98 -18.49
C GLY A 102 16.84 -21.48 -18.20
N ILE A 103 15.67 -22.09 -18.41
CA ILE A 103 15.50 -23.54 -18.28
C ILE A 103 16.19 -24.21 -19.47
N ASP A 104 17.14 -25.11 -19.18
CA ASP A 104 17.67 -26.03 -20.17
C ASP A 104 16.65 -27.14 -20.39
N TRP A 105 16.14 -27.23 -21.62
CA TRP A 105 15.05 -28.15 -22.00
C TRP A 105 15.55 -29.46 -22.62
N GLU A 106 16.88 -29.67 -22.66
CA GLU A 106 17.49 -30.95 -23.09
C GLU A 106 17.25 -32.10 -22.10
#